data_AF-A0A1R3TX93-F1
#
_entry.id   AF-A0A1R3TX93-F1
#
_cell.length_a   1.000
_cell.length_b   1.000
_cell.length_c   1.000
_cell.angle_alpha   90.00
_cell.angle_beta   90.00
_cell.angle_gamma   90.00
#
_symmetry.space_group_name_H-M   'P 1'
#
loop_
_entity.id
_entity.type
_entity.pdbx_description
1 polymer ?
#
loop_
_entity_poly.entity_id
_entity_poly.type
_entity_poly.pdbx_seq_one_letter_code
_entity_poly.pdbx_strand_id
1 'polypeptide(L)'
;MTQSEFNWLNLKSVLNVIKQVRTSRHQDVDRLARLGVLFNLISGARYDSDTAPVGRAKFEIDPARIASFLPILRKSLEACRHDGRLINVWSVAGLKRNEVRTSAVLGWVLDSRGSHGFGSVVMRELLNLVGRLYPDKNFGSFRLGERPKISVEHSAFQDSANRVDIAIEGENCVVFIEVKIDAPEGRDQLVRYVDLAQKKATALGKPEFAVLYLCQTRGKARLDNVYNISWKDLGRAIMAGTSGEQETTMSALLLRQFAFHIKTLH
;
A
#
# COMPACT_ATOMS: atom_id res chain seq x y z
N MET A 1 10.80 29.98 11.95
CA MET A 1 9.40 30.14 12.41
C MET A 1 8.53 30.28 11.18
N THR A 2 7.52 29.49 10.88
CA THR A 2 7.06 28.17 11.35
C THR A 2 6.15 27.66 10.23
N GLN A 3 6.32 26.40 9.87
CA GLN A 3 5.56 25.67 8.86
C GLN A 3 4.23 25.15 9.44
N SER A 4 3.57 25.97 10.25
CA SER A 4 2.40 25.59 11.06
C SER A 4 1.22 26.51 10.77
N GLU A 5 0.54 26.27 9.66
CA GLU A 5 -0.88 26.56 9.49
C GLU A 5 -1.33 25.94 8.16
N PHE A 6 -1.21 24.61 8.09
CA PHE A 6 -1.90 23.85 7.07
C PHE A 6 -3.39 24.09 7.28
N ASN A 7 -3.99 24.80 6.32
CA ASN A 7 -5.29 25.46 6.39
C ASN A 7 -6.43 24.47 6.70
N TRP A 8 -6.75 24.30 7.99
CA TRP A 8 -7.78 23.38 8.51
C TRP A 8 -9.20 23.73 8.04
N LEU A 9 -9.42 24.95 7.55
CA LEU A 9 -10.69 25.42 7.00
C LEU A 9 -11.04 24.73 5.67
N ASN A 10 -10.03 24.38 4.86
CA ASN A 10 -10.23 23.81 3.52
C ASN A 10 -10.53 22.29 3.54
N LEU A 11 -10.19 21.58 4.62
CA LEU A 11 -10.52 20.16 4.76
C LEU A 11 -11.98 19.96 5.18
N LYS A 12 -12.51 20.85 6.04
CA LYS A 12 -13.91 20.80 6.50
C LYS A 12 -14.89 21.09 5.37
N SER A 13 -14.58 22.04 4.49
CA SER A 13 -15.39 22.35 3.31
C SER A 13 -15.46 21.16 2.34
N VAL A 14 -14.32 20.54 2.03
CA VAL A 14 -14.24 19.35 1.18
C VAL A 14 -14.98 18.15 1.80
N LEU A 15 -14.84 17.92 3.11
CA LEU A 15 -15.55 16.85 3.81
C LEU A 15 -17.08 17.08 3.87
N ASN A 16 -17.53 18.33 3.95
CA ASN A 16 -18.95 18.68 3.89
C ASN A 16 -19.55 18.47 2.48
N VAL A 17 -18.80 18.80 1.43
CA VAL A 17 -19.17 18.51 0.04
C VAL A 17 -19.28 16.99 -0.19
N ILE A 18 -18.33 16.21 0.32
CA ILE A 18 -18.35 14.74 0.23
C ILE A 18 -19.52 14.15 1.02
N LYS A 19 -19.88 14.73 2.17
CA LYS A 19 -21.07 14.32 2.95
C LYS A 19 -22.37 14.64 2.22
N GLN A 20 -22.52 15.83 1.63
CA GLN A 20 -23.70 16.21 0.86
C GLN A 20 -23.92 15.31 -0.36
N VAL A 21 -22.85 14.97 -1.10
CA VAL A 21 -22.92 14.03 -2.23
C VAL A 21 -23.28 12.60 -1.78
N ARG A 22 -22.91 12.20 -0.56
CA ARG A 22 -23.30 10.90 0.01
C ARG A 22 -24.76 10.84 0.45
N THR A 23 -25.32 11.94 0.98
CA THR A 23 -26.74 12.00 1.37
C THR A 23 -27.68 11.98 0.16
N SER A 24 -27.23 12.41 -1.01
CA SER A 24 -28.00 12.35 -2.27
C SER A 24 -28.05 10.96 -2.91
N ARG A 25 -27.56 9.90 -2.25
CA ARG A 25 -27.58 8.51 -2.75
C ARG A 25 -28.98 7.91 -2.95
N HIS A 26 -30.03 8.55 -2.42
CA HIS A 26 -31.40 8.02 -2.44
C HIS A 26 -32.32 8.59 -3.54
N GLN A 27 -31.81 9.37 -4.49
CA GLN A 27 -32.61 9.85 -5.62
C GLN A 27 -31.95 9.48 -6.96
N ASP A 28 -32.74 8.86 -7.87
CA ASP A 28 -32.38 8.48 -9.24
C ASP A 28 -32.12 9.71 -10.13
N VAL A 29 -31.06 10.44 -9.80
CA VAL A 29 -30.55 11.53 -10.62
C VAL A 29 -29.42 10.99 -11.49
N ASP A 30 -29.53 11.27 -12.79
CA ASP A 30 -28.59 10.88 -13.84
C ASP A 30 -27.13 11.16 -13.45
N ARG A 31 -26.23 10.22 -13.78
CA ARG A 31 -24.81 10.25 -13.37
C ARG A 31 -24.08 11.50 -13.89
N LEU A 32 -24.50 12.05 -15.03
CA LEU A 32 -23.94 13.27 -15.60
C LEU A 32 -24.30 14.52 -14.80
N ALA A 33 -25.53 14.62 -14.30
CA ALA A 33 -25.95 15.70 -13.42
C ALA A 33 -25.17 15.69 -12.08
N ARG A 34 -24.85 14.49 -11.56
CA ARG A 34 -24.05 14.33 -10.34
C ARG A 34 -22.60 14.82 -10.49
N LEU A 35 -21.98 14.60 -11.64
CA LEU A 35 -20.65 15.14 -11.95
C LEU A 35 -20.70 16.67 -12.05
N GLY A 36 -21.73 17.22 -12.69
CA GLY A 36 -21.95 18.67 -12.76
C GLY A 36 -22.06 19.31 -11.36
N VAL A 37 -22.85 18.71 -10.47
CA VAL A 37 -23.00 19.17 -9.08
C VAL A 37 -21.67 19.09 -8.32
N LEU A 38 -20.90 18.02 -8.48
CA LEU A 38 -19.59 17.87 -7.84
C LEU A 38 -18.59 18.94 -8.32
N PHE A 39 -18.53 19.20 -9.63
CA PHE A 39 -17.64 20.24 -10.18
C PHE A 39 -18.05 21.64 -9.74
N ASN A 40 -19.36 21.93 -9.63
CA ASN A 40 -19.85 23.20 -9.12
C ASN A 40 -19.55 23.39 -7.63
N LEU A 41 -19.67 22.34 -6.81
CA LEU A 41 -19.32 22.40 -5.38
C LEU A 41 -17.80 22.59 -5.16
N ILE A 42 -16.96 21.93 -5.96
CA ILE A 42 -15.50 22.14 -5.94
C ILE A 42 -15.15 23.55 -6.40
N SER A 43 -15.90 24.12 -7.36
CA SER A 43 -15.73 25.49 -7.79
C SER A 43 -16.09 26.49 -6.69
N GLY A 44 -17.25 26.32 -6.05
CA GLY A 44 -17.70 27.18 -4.95
C GLY A 44 -16.75 27.19 -3.75
N ALA A 45 -16.25 26.01 -3.34
CA ALA A 45 -15.30 25.89 -2.23
C ALA A 45 -13.93 26.54 -2.51
N ARG A 46 -13.59 26.86 -3.77
CA ARG A 46 -12.37 27.59 -4.13
C ARG A 46 -12.49 29.11 -4.01
N TYR A 47 -13.70 29.65 -3.86
CA TYR A 47 -13.92 31.10 -3.78
C TYR A 47 -14.03 31.64 -2.34
N ASP A 48 -14.15 30.78 -1.33
CA ASP A 48 -14.21 31.17 0.10
C ASP A 48 -12.83 31.40 0.76
N SER A 49 -11.73 31.36 0.01
CA SER A 49 -10.41 31.72 0.54
C SER A 49 -10.10 33.18 0.21
N ASP A 50 -10.15 34.06 1.21
CA ASP A 50 -9.88 35.51 1.18
C ASP A 50 -8.45 35.92 0.75
N THR A 51 -7.67 35.00 0.18
CA THR A 51 -6.40 35.32 -0.45
C THR A 51 -6.63 35.51 -1.95
N ALA A 52 -6.66 36.76 -2.40
CA ALA A 52 -6.74 37.11 -3.82
C ALA A 52 -5.70 36.29 -4.61
N PRO A 53 -6.12 35.44 -5.58
CA PRO A 53 -5.19 34.57 -6.27
C PRO A 53 -4.36 35.39 -7.25
N VAL A 54 -3.03 35.23 -7.16
CA VAL A 54 -2.06 35.62 -8.20
C VAL A 54 -2.66 35.22 -9.55
N GLY A 55 -2.80 36.19 -10.46
CA GLY A 55 -3.56 36.09 -11.71
C GLY A 55 -3.42 34.73 -12.39
N ARG A 56 -4.39 33.85 -12.16
CA ARG A 56 -4.48 32.59 -12.89
C ARG A 56 -4.83 32.94 -14.32
N ALA A 57 -4.01 32.53 -15.27
CA ALA A 57 -4.40 32.48 -16.67
C ALA A 57 -5.80 31.82 -16.74
N LYS A 58 -6.77 32.51 -17.32
CA LYS A 58 -8.08 31.93 -17.61
C LYS A 58 -7.83 30.74 -18.52
N PHE A 59 -7.97 29.53 -17.98
CA PHE A 59 -8.01 28.33 -18.79
C PHE A 59 -9.33 28.36 -19.55
N GLU A 60 -9.27 28.83 -20.80
CA GLU A 60 -10.42 28.81 -21.69
C GLU A 60 -10.66 27.36 -22.11
N ILE A 61 -11.80 26.82 -21.69
CA ILE A 61 -12.19 25.45 -22.03
C ILE A 61 -12.77 25.49 -23.43
N ASP A 62 -12.01 24.99 -24.41
CA ASP A 62 -12.47 24.84 -25.80
C ASP A 62 -13.51 23.70 -25.89
N PRO A 63 -14.81 24.01 -26.12
CA PRO A 63 -15.84 22.99 -26.18
C PRO A 63 -15.67 22.04 -27.36
N ALA A 64 -15.13 22.52 -28.49
CA ALA A 64 -14.90 21.69 -29.68
C ALA A 64 -13.75 20.69 -29.44
N ARG A 65 -12.72 21.11 -28.70
CA ARG A 65 -11.64 20.21 -28.28
C ARG A 65 -12.11 19.14 -27.30
N ILE A 66 -13.00 19.47 -26.36
CA ILE A 66 -13.62 18.46 -25.49
C ILE A 66 -14.49 17.51 -26.30
N ALA A 67 -15.33 18.04 -27.19
CA ALA A 67 -16.24 17.25 -28.01
C ALA A 67 -15.49 16.24 -28.90
N SER A 68 -14.32 16.61 -29.42
CA SER A 68 -13.47 15.71 -30.21
C SER A 68 -12.65 14.72 -29.36
N PHE A 69 -12.28 15.08 -28.13
CA PHE A 69 -11.54 14.20 -27.22
C PHE A 69 -12.39 13.09 -26.61
N LEU A 70 -13.65 13.37 -26.24
CA LEU A 70 -14.51 12.42 -25.53
C LEU A 70 -14.72 11.08 -26.29
N PRO A 71 -14.96 11.06 -27.62
CA PRO A 71 -15.06 9.82 -28.39
C PRO A 71 -13.77 9.00 -28.36
N ILE A 72 -12.60 9.66 -28.45
CA ILE A 72 -11.29 9.00 -28.40
C ILE A 72 -11.11 8.34 -27.03
N LEU A 73 -11.38 9.09 -25.96
CA LEU A 73 -11.31 8.58 -24.59
C LEU A 73 -12.26 7.39 -24.38
N ARG A 74 -13.52 7.47 -24.87
CA ARG A 74 -14.49 6.37 -24.77
C ARG A 74 -13.96 5.10 -25.44
N LYS A 75 -13.50 5.21 -26.69
CA LYS A 75 -12.94 4.08 -27.43
C LYS A 75 -11.73 3.46 -26.72
N SER A 76 -10.83 4.29 -26.21
CA SER A 76 -9.67 3.82 -25.43
C SER A 76 -10.09 3.13 -24.13
N LEU A 77 -11.06 3.68 -23.40
CA LEU A 77 -11.58 3.07 -22.18
C LEU A 77 -12.29 1.75 -22.44
N GLU A 78 -13.06 1.64 -23.54
CA GLU A 78 -13.70 0.40 -23.95
C GLU A 78 -12.67 -0.68 -24.29
N ALA A 79 -11.61 -0.33 -25.03
CA ALA A 79 -10.50 -1.23 -25.28
C ALA A 79 -9.86 -1.72 -23.96
N CYS A 80 -9.61 -0.80 -23.01
CA CYS A 80 -9.08 -1.13 -21.69
C CYS A 80 -10.04 -1.96 -20.80
N ARG A 81 -11.35 -1.95 -21.08
CA ARG A 81 -12.32 -2.83 -20.41
C ARG A 81 -12.25 -4.23 -21.01
N HIS A 82 -12.20 -4.32 -22.33
CA HIS A 82 -12.16 -5.59 -23.04
C HIS A 82 -10.86 -6.37 -22.78
N ASP A 83 -9.72 -5.68 -22.69
CA ASP A 83 -8.42 -6.30 -22.39
C ASP A 83 -8.18 -6.52 -20.88
N GLY A 84 -9.14 -6.14 -20.03
CA GLY A 84 -9.08 -6.32 -18.58
C GLY A 84 -8.17 -5.35 -17.82
N ARG A 85 -7.56 -4.36 -18.47
CA ARG A 85 -6.67 -3.38 -17.79
C ARG A 85 -7.38 -2.55 -16.72
N LEU A 86 -8.70 -2.38 -16.82
CA LEU A 86 -9.50 -1.70 -15.80
C LEU A 86 -10.03 -2.62 -14.68
N ILE A 87 -9.79 -3.93 -14.76
CA ILE A 87 -10.19 -4.87 -13.71
C ILE A 87 -9.19 -4.76 -12.56
N ASN A 88 -9.67 -4.53 -11.34
CA ASN A 88 -8.88 -4.72 -10.12
C ASN A 88 -9.21 -6.10 -9.54
N VAL A 89 -8.35 -7.07 -9.77
CA VAL A 89 -8.60 -8.46 -9.38
C VAL A 89 -8.72 -8.64 -7.87
N TRP A 90 -8.03 -7.80 -7.09
CA TRP A 90 -8.04 -7.86 -5.62
C TRP A 90 -9.36 -7.37 -5.04
N SER A 91 -9.96 -6.36 -5.66
CA SER A 91 -11.31 -5.91 -5.34
C SER A 91 -12.34 -7.01 -5.63
N VAL A 92 -12.25 -7.63 -6.81
CA VAL A 92 -13.15 -8.72 -7.23
C VAL A 92 -13.00 -9.94 -6.33
N ALA A 93 -11.78 -10.33 -5.97
CA ALA A 93 -11.49 -11.44 -5.05
C ALA A 93 -11.88 -11.13 -3.58
N GLY A 94 -12.35 -9.91 -3.30
CA GLY A 94 -12.82 -9.53 -1.97
C GLY A 94 -11.69 -9.41 -0.94
N LEU A 95 -10.51 -8.92 -1.35
CA LEU A 95 -9.38 -8.69 -0.46
C LEU A 95 -9.72 -7.67 0.63
N LYS A 96 -10.36 -6.56 0.23
CA LYS A 96 -10.88 -5.51 1.12
C LYS A 96 -9.85 -5.12 2.18
N ARG A 97 -10.24 -5.14 3.46
CA ARG A 97 -9.39 -4.86 4.63
C ARG A 97 -9.07 -6.13 5.43
N ASN A 98 -9.18 -7.30 4.79
CA ASN A 98 -8.97 -8.57 5.49
C ASN A 98 -7.46 -8.85 5.62
N GLU A 99 -6.95 -8.84 6.86
CA GLU A 99 -5.53 -9.05 7.18
C GLU A 99 -5.02 -10.39 6.66
N VAL A 100 -5.73 -11.49 6.94
CA VAL A 100 -5.35 -12.86 6.53
C VAL A 100 -5.24 -13.00 5.00
N ARG A 101 -6.21 -12.45 4.25
CA ARG A 101 -6.14 -12.51 2.78
C ARG A 101 -5.03 -11.60 2.25
N THR A 102 -4.80 -10.46 2.89
CA THR A 102 -3.74 -9.53 2.51
C THR A 102 -2.36 -10.12 2.78
N SER A 103 -2.17 -10.82 3.90
CA SER A 103 -0.92 -11.51 4.24
C SER A 103 -0.66 -12.68 3.28
N ALA A 104 -1.69 -13.41 2.85
CA ALA A 104 -1.54 -14.46 1.84
C ALA A 104 -1.05 -13.91 0.49
N VAL A 105 -1.64 -12.82 0.00
CA VAL A 105 -1.17 -12.17 -1.24
C VAL A 105 0.23 -11.60 -1.06
N LEU A 106 0.52 -10.98 0.10
CA LEU A 106 1.85 -10.47 0.40
C LEU A 106 2.90 -11.58 0.43
N GLY A 107 2.58 -12.74 1.00
CA GLY A 107 3.46 -13.91 0.96
C GLY A 107 3.78 -14.35 -0.46
N TRP A 108 2.78 -14.38 -1.35
CA TRP A 108 2.98 -14.64 -2.77
C TRP A 108 3.86 -13.57 -3.45
N VAL A 109 3.62 -12.28 -3.17
CA VAL A 109 4.38 -11.14 -3.72
C VAL A 109 5.87 -11.19 -3.34
N LEU A 110 6.17 -11.71 -2.14
CA LEU A 110 7.51 -11.76 -1.58
C LEU A 110 8.27 -13.04 -1.95
N ASP A 111 7.59 -14.09 -2.43
CA ASP A 111 8.21 -15.38 -2.75
C ASP A 111 9.06 -15.28 -4.01
N SER A 112 10.38 -15.44 -3.90
CA SER A 112 11.26 -15.40 -5.06
C SER A 112 11.03 -16.54 -6.05
N ARG A 113 10.27 -17.56 -5.65
CA ARG A 113 9.81 -18.67 -6.50
C ARG A 113 8.32 -18.56 -6.84
N GLY A 114 7.68 -17.46 -6.47
CA GLY A 114 6.29 -17.18 -6.73
C GLY A 114 6.00 -17.12 -8.22
N SER A 115 4.78 -17.50 -8.60
CA SER A 115 4.32 -17.50 -9.99
C SER A 115 4.25 -16.11 -10.65
N HIS A 116 4.51 -15.03 -9.90
CA HIS A 116 4.61 -13.68 -10.47
C HIS A 116 5.88 -13.45 -11.30
N GLY A 117 6.94 -14.25 -11.12
CA GLY A 117 8.13 -14.21 -11.99
C GLY A 117 9.09 -13.03 -11.78
N PHE A 118 8.95 -12.27 -10.68
CA PHE A 118 9.85 -11.14 -10.34
C PHE A 118 11.06 -11.55 -9.49
N GLY A 119 11.24 -12.85 -9.25
CA GLY A 119 12.31 -13.34 -8.38
C GLY A 119 12.31 -12.62 -7.03
N SER A 120 13.50 -12.34 -6.49
CA SER A 120 13.65 -11.64 -5.21
C SER A 120 13.55 -10.12 -5.30
N VAL A 121 13.21 -9.53 -6.45
CA VAL A 121 13.28 -8.07 -6.67
C VAL A 121 12.43 -7.30 -5.64
N VAL A 122 11.16 -7.69 -5.46
CA VAL A 122 10.25 -7.00 -4.52
C VAL A 122 10.72 -7.14 -3.08
N MET A 123 11.19 -8.32 -2.70
CA MET A 123 11.75 -8.58 -1.38
C MET A 123 13.00 -7.72 -1.12
N ARG A 124 13.91 -7.60 -2.10
CA ARG A 124 15.09 -6.71 -1.98
C ARG A 124 14.68 -5.27 -1.81
N GLU A 125 13.68 -4.79 -2.54
CA GLU A 125 13.17 -3.43 -2.37
C GLU A 125 12.57 -3.19 -0.97
N LEU A 126 11.91 -4.20 -0.39
CA LEU A 126 11.44 -4.15 0.99
C LEU A 126 12.61 -4.04 1.98
N LEU A 127 13.65 -4.87 1.85
CA LEU A 127 14.81 -4.80 2.74
C LEU A 127 15.59 -3.49 2.58
N ASN A 128 15.79 -3.03 1.35
CA ASN A 128 16.42 -1.74 1.06
C ASN A 128 15.62 -0.58 1.67
N LEU A 129 14.29 -0.64 1.59
CA LEU A 129 13.41 0.29 2.28
C LEU A 129 13.65 0.26 3.79
N VAL A 130 13.69 -0.91 4.43
CA VAL A 130 13.94 -1.01 5.88
C VAL A 130 15.31 -0.41 6.24
N GLY A 131 16.37 -0.73 5.50
CA GLY A 131 17.70 -0.16 5.71
C GLY A 131 17.71 1.37 5.61
N ARG A 132 16.98 1.95 4.64
CA ARG A 132 16.83 3.42 4.50
C ARG A 132 16.01 4.05 5.64
N LEU A 133 15.01 3.33 6.16
CA LEU A 133 14.16 3.83 7.25
C LEU A 133 14.85 3.78 8.61
N TYR A 134 15.80 2.86 8.78
CA TYR A 134 16.49 2.61 10.05
C TYR A 134 18.01 2.53 9.85
N PRO A 135 18.67 3.61 9.38
CA PRO A 135 20.10 3.61 9.08
C PRO A 135 20.97 3.30 10.31
N ASP A 136 20.49 3.66 11.51
CA ASP A 136 21.20 3.42 12.77
C ASP A 136 21.04 2.00 13.30
N LYS A 137 20.12 1.20 12.72
CA LYS A 137 19.99 -0.22 13.02
C LYS A 137 20.80 -0.97 11.96
N ASN A 138 21.68 -1.89 12.37
CA ASN A 138 22.57 -2.65 11.48
C ASN A 138 21.81 -3.67 10.58
N PHE A 139 20.79 -3.22 9.85
CA PHE A 139 19.99 -4.07 8.96
C PHE A 139 20.79 -4.49 7.71
N GLY A 140 21.92 -3.85 7.45
CA GLY A 140 22.84 -4.21 6.36
C GLY A 140 23.51 -5.59 6.53
N SER A 141 23.48 -6.19 7.73
CA SER A 141 23.97 -7.55 7.96
C SER A 141 22.99 -8.64 7.50
N PHE A 142 21.72 -8.31 7.25
CA PHE A 142 20.70 -9.28 6.86
C PHE A 142 20.89 -9.73 5.41
N ARG A 143 21.02 -11.04 5.22
CA ARG A 143 21.17 -11.71 3.93
C ARG A 143 20.09 -12.77 3.78
N LEU A 144 19.17 -12.54 2.84
CA LEU A 144 18.14 -13.52 2.49
C LEU A 144 18.64 -14.63 1.56
N GLY A 145 19.76 -14.41 0.85
CA GLY A 145 20.18 -15.27 -0.25
C GLY A 145 19.26 -15.15 -1.47
N GLU A 146 19.49 -15.98 -2.49
CA GLU A 146 18.71 -15.95 -3.74
C GLU A 146 17.30 -16.54 -3.59
N ARG A 147 17.15 -17.55 -2.72
CA ARG A 147 15.93 -18.37 -2.59
C ARG A 147 15.51 -18.55 -1.12
N PRO A 148 15.13 -17.45 -0.42
CA PRO A 148 14.62 -17.57 0.93
C PRO A 148 13.35 -18.43 0.96
N LYS A 149 13.15 -19.17 2.05
CA LYS A 149 11.92 -19.93 2.26
C LYS A 149 10.88 -19.03 2.91
N ILE A 150 9.69 -18.98 2.32
CA ILE A 150 8.55 -18.21 2.83
C ILE A 150 7.46 -19.16 3.31
N SER A 151 6.80 -18.81 4.41
CA SER A 151 5.65 -19.53 4.93
C SER A 151 4.62 -18.52 5.43
N VAL A 152 3.38 -18.65 4.97
CA VAL A 152 2.24 -17.81 5.40
C VAL A 152 1.45 -18.57 6.47
N GLU A 153 0.87 -17.85 7.43
CA GLU A 153 0.15 -18.43 8.58
C GLU A 153 0.99 -19.49 9.31
N HIS A 154 2.27 -19.19 9.47
CA HIS A 154 3.25 -20.16 9.95
C HIS A 154 3.20 -20.26 11.48
N SER A 155 2.98 -21.48 11.99
CA SER A 155 3.21 -21.77 13.40
C SER A 155 4.69 -22.06 13.60
N ALA A 156 5.43 -21.13 14.21
CA ALA A 156 6.90 -21.19 14.30
C ALA A 156 7.42 -22.50 14.94
N PHE A 157 6.62 -23.13 15.79
CA PHE A 157 6.92 -24.39 16.48
C PHE A 157 5.73 -25.38 16.48
N GLN A 158 4.88 -25.37 15.44
CA GLN A 158 3.65 -26.20 15.36
C GLN A 158 2.60 -25.96 16.46
N ASP A 159 2.80 -24.92 17.28
CA ASP A 159 1.81 -24.44 18.24
C ASP A 159 0.93 -23.37 17.58
N SER A 160 -0.36 -23.69 17.43
CA SER A 160 -1.37 -22.79 16.85
C SER A 160 -1.53 -21.46 17.62
N ALA A 161 -1.11 -21.40 18.88
CA ALA A 161 -1.14 -20.17 19.68
C ALA A 161 -0.02 -19.17 19.31
N ASN A 162 0.99 -19.61 18.55
CA ASN A 162 2.17 -18.84 18.15
C ASN A 162 2.30 -18.74 16.63
N ARG A 163 1.16 -18.46 15.98
CA ARG A 163 1.07 -18.23 14.54
C ARG A 163 1.58 -16.84 14.18
N VAL A 164 2.53 -16.77 13.27
CA VAL A 164 2.97 -15.52 12.62
C VAL A 164 2.34 -15.41 11.23
N ASP A 165 2.00 -14.20 10.79
CA ASP A 165 1.35 -14.02 9.49
C ASP A 165 2.25 -14.46 8.34
N ILE A 166 3.53 -14.06 8.37
CA ILE A 166 4.53 -14.50 7.39
C ILE A 166 5.86 -14.74 8.09
N ALA A 167 6.50 -15.87 7.79
CA ALA A 167 7.86 -16.18 8.17
C ALA A 167 8.76 -16.30 6.93
N ILE A 168 9.93 -15.68 7.01
CA ILE A 168 10.97 -15.70 5.98
C ILE A 168 12.24 -16.26 6.62
N GLU A 169 12.74 -17.35 6.05
CA GLU A 169 14.01 -17.94 6.41
C GLU A 169 15.02 -17.62 5.30
N GLY A 170 15.92 -16.67 5.59
CA GLY A 170 17.00 -16.23 4.72
C GLY A 170 18.27 -17.07 4.82
N GLU A 171 19.36 -16.60 4.24
CA GLU A 171 20.68 -17.26 4.31
C GLU A 171 21.25 -17.17 5.74
N ASN A 172 21.31 -15.97 6.30
CA ASN A 172 21.83 -15.73 7.66
C ASN A 172 20.80 -15.15 8.64
N CYS A 173 19.52 -15.06 8.22
CA CYS A 173 18.51 -14.38 9.01
C CYS A 173 17.15 -15.10 9.07
N VAL A 174 16.38 -14.80 10.12
CA VAL A 174 14.94 -15.11 10.22
C VAL A 174 14.16 -13.81 10.34
N VAL A 175 13.23 -13.58 9.42
CA VAL A 175 12.38 -12.38 9.45
C VAL A 175 10.93 -12.80 9.57
N PHE A 176 10.25 -12.33 10.59
CA PHE A 176 8.79 -12.41 10.69
C PHE A 176 8.16 -11.12 10.19
N ILE A 177 7.00 -11.23 9.57
CA ILE A 177 6.17 -10.09 9.20
C ILE A 177 4.82 -10.27 9.87
N GLU A 178 4.42 -9.25 10.62
CA GLU A 178 3.11 -9.17 11.26
C GLU A 178 2.30 -8.06 10.58
N VAL A 179 1.08 -8.40 10.16
CA VAL A 179 0.23 -7.59 9.29
C VAL A 179 -0.93 -6.99 10.07
N LYS A 180 -0.96 -5.66 10.21
CA LYS A 180 -2.05 -4.92 10.84
C LYS A 180 -2.69 -3.87 9.93
N ILE A 181 -4.00 -3.99 9.77
CA ILE A 181 -4.85 -3.08 9.00
C ILE A 181 -5.70 -2.25 9.95
N ASP A 182 -6.59 -2.84 10.74
CA ASP A 182 -7.62 -2.05 11.46
C ASP A 182 -7.27 -1.71 12.90
N ALA A 183 -6.43 -2.51 13.57
CA ALA A 183 -6.03 -2.25 14.95
C ALA A 183 -4.53 -2.55 15.15
N PRO A 184 -3.79 -1.68 15.85
CA PRO A 184 -2.45 -2.01 16.27
C PRO A 184 -2.48 -3.08 17.35
N GLU A 185 -1.46 -3.93 17.35
CA GLU A 185 -1.25 -4.98 18.32
C GLU A 185 -0.70 -4.45 19.65
N GLY A 186 -0.93 -5.20 20.73
CA GLY A 186 -0.36 -4.91 22.04
C GLY A 186 1.17 -5.10 22.07
N ARG A 187 1.88 -4.32 22.89
CA ARG A 187 3.35 -4.41 23.02
C ARG A 187 3.83 -5.81 23.38
N ASP A 188 3.09 -6.51 24.24
CA ASP A 188 3.45 -7.84 24.73
C ASP A 188 3.49 -8.89 23.60
N GLN A 189 2.69 -8.69 22.56
CA GLN A 189 2.67 -9.59 21.41
C GLN A 189 3.90 -9.41 20.52
N LEU A 190 4.36 -8.16 20.33
CA LEU A 190 5.59 -7.89 19.58
C LEU A 190 6.82 -8.46 20.28
N VAL A 191 6.90 -8.34 21.62
CA VAL A 191 7.96 -8.96 22.41
C VAL A 191 7.98 -10.48 22.19
N ARG A 192 6.80 -11.12 22.24
CA ARG A 192 6.68 -12.56 21.96
C ARG A 192 7.18 -12.94 20.57
N TYR A 193 6.88 -12.14 19.54
CA TYR A 193 7.36 -12.43 18.19
C TYR A 193 8.85 -12.25 18.02
N VAL A 194 9.46 -11.28 18.71
CA VAL A 194 10.92 -11.12 18.76
C VAL A 194 11.55 -12.36 19.38
N ASP A 195 11.04 -12.83 20.52
CA ASP A 195 11.54 -14.05 21.18
C ASP A 195 11.39 -15.29 20.29
N LEU A 196 10.27 -15.43 19.58
CA LEU A 196 10.05 -16.53 18.64
C LEU A 196 11.01 -16.45 17.45
N ALA A 197 11.24 -15.27 16.89
CA ALA A 197 12.19 -15.06 15.79
C ALA A 197 13.61 -15.40 16.24
N GLN A 198 14.01 -14.98 17.43
CA GLN A 198 15.31 -15.30 18.03
C GLN A 198 15.47 -16.81 18.23
N LYS A 199 14.51 -17.46 18.90
CA LYS A 199 14.55 -18.91 19.13
C LYS A 199 14.66 -19.68 17.82
N LYS A 200 13.90 -19.28 16.80
CA LYS A 200 13.96 -19.91 15.47
C LYS A 200 15.29 -19.66 14.78
N ALA A 201 15.84 -18.45 14.86
CA ALA A 201 17.16 -18.13 14.32
C ALA A 201 18.26 -18.97 14.98
N THR A 202 18.26 -19.06 16.32
CA THR A 202 19.19 -19.91 17.08
C THR A 202 19.07 -21.38 16.68
N ALA A 203 17.85 -21.92 16.59
CA ALA A 203 17.62 -23.30 16.19
C ALA A 203 18.12 -23.61 14.76
N LEU A 204 18.13 -22.61 13.88
CA LEU A 204 18.63 -22.71 12.50
C LEU A 204 20.10 -22.28 12.35
N GLY A 205 20.80 -21.92 13.43
CA GLY A 205 22.18 -21.44 13.39
C GLY A 205 22.36 -20.09 12.68
N LYS A 206 21.33 -19.24 12.68
CA LYS A 206 21.32 -17.94 11.99
C LYS A 206 21.59 -16.80 12.98
N PRO A 207 22.54 -15.89 12.69
CA PRO A 207 22.90 -14.80 13.60
C PRO A 207 21.86 -13.68 13.65
N GLU A 208 21.11 -13.46 12.58
CA GLU A 208 20.23 -12.30 12.45
C GLU A 208 18.75 -12.66 12.58
N PHE A 209 17.97 -11.79 13.23
CA PHE A 209 16.53 -11.95 13.28
C PHE A 209 15.80 -10.62 13.40
N ALA A 210 14.60 -10.52 12.81
CA ALA A 210 13.79 -9.32 12.87
C ALA A 210 12.29 -9.61 12.80
N VAL A 211 11.51 -8.66 13.29
CA VAL A 211 10.05 -8.56 13.10
C VAL A 211 9.77 -7.28 12.31
N LEU A 212 9.22 -7.43 11.11
CA LEU A 212 8.67 -6.33 10.33
C LEU A 212 7.20 -6.16 10.72
N TYR A 213 6.88 -5.03 11.32
CA TYR A 213 5.52 -4.74 11.75
C TYR A 213 4.85 -3.81 10.74
N LEU A 214 3.97 -4.37 9.90
CA LEU A 214 3.23 -3.65 8.88
C LEU A 214 1.99 -3.01 9.49
N CYS A 215 1.97 -1.69 9.61
CA CYS A 215 0.88 -0.96 10.26
C CYS A 215 0.58 0.39 9.58
N GLN A 216 -0.49 1.06 10.02
CA GLN A 216 -1.01 2.29 9.40
C GLN A 216 -0.01 3.46 9.44
N THR A 217 0.60 3.71 10.59
CA THR A 217 1.53 4.83 10.80
C THR A 217 2.85 4.31 11.31
N ARG A 218 3.95 4.92 10.87
CA ARG A 218 5.27 4.70 11.47
C ARG A 218 5.20 5.07 12.95
N GLY A 219 5.02 4.09 13.82
CA GLY A 219 5.05 4.28 15.26
C GLY A 219 6.47 4.50 15.76
N LYS A 220 6.62 5.19 16.89
CA LYS A 220 7.91 5.42 17.57
C LYS A 220 8.38 4.24 18.44
N ALA A 221 7.70 3.09 18.41
CA ALA A 221 8.04 1.97 19.28
C ALA A 221 9.45 1.43 18.94
N ARG A 222 10.39 1.64 19.87
CA ARG A 222 11.79 1.21 19.80
C ARG A 222 11.93 -0.11 20.54
N LEU A 223 11.38 -1.18 19.96
CA LEU A 223 11.86 -2.51 20.31
C LEU A 223 13.03 -2.82 19.38
N ASP A 224 14.08 -3.40 19.95
CA ASP A 224 15.19 -3.93 19.16
C ASP A 224 14.66 -5.05 18.28
N ASN A 225 15.23 -5.15 17.07
CA ASN A 225 14.79 -6.09 16.04
C ASN A 225 13.34 -5.93 15.55
N VAL A 226 12.60 -4.91 15.99
CA VAL A 226 11.30 -4.53 15.42
C VAL A 226 11.44 -3.32 14.49
N TYR A 227 10.87 -3.46 13.30
CA TYR A 227 10.90 -2.44 12.24
C TYR A 227 9.49 -2.14 11.77
N ASN A 228 8.99 -0.94 12.07
CA ASN A 228 7.67 -0.49 11.63
C ASN A 228 7.74 -0.05 10.17
N ILE A 229 6.86 -0.60 9.33
CA ILE A 229 6.75 -0.26 7.91
C ILE A 229 5.29 0.12 7.65
N SER A 230 5.06 1.23 6.95
CA SER A 230 3.69 1.57 6.55
C SER A 230 3.26 0.83 5.29
N TRP A 231 1.96 0.60 5.14
CA TRP A 231 1.40 0.07 3.89
C TRP A 231 1.76 0.93 2.67
N LYS A 232 1.84 2.26 2.86
CA LYS A 232 2.29 3.19 1.82
C LYS A 232 3.75 2.96 1.43
N ASP A 233 4.62 2.68 2.38
CA ASP A 233 6.03 2.39 2.11
C ASP A 233 6.20 1.05 1.40
N LEU A 234 5.51 0.00 1.86
CA LEU A 234 5.51 -1.30 1.20
C LEU A 234 4.98 -1.20 -0.24
N GLY A 235 3.88 -0.48 -0.46
CA GLY A 235 3.37 -0.24 -1.81
C GLY A 235 4.36 0.49 -2.71
N ARG A 236 5.16 1.43 -2.19
CA ARG A 236 6.24 2.06 -2.96
C ARG A 236 7.35 1.06 -3.31
N ALA A 237 7.73 0.18 -2.38
CA ALA A 237 8.73 -0.85 -2.64
C ALA A 237 8.30 -1.81 -3.74
N ILE A 238 7.03 -2.24 -3.75
CA ILE A 238 6.48 -3.09 -4.82
C ILE A 238 6.46 -2.34 -6.16
N MET A 239 6.07 -1.06 -6.18
CA MET A 239 6.10 -0.25 -7.41
C MET A 239 7.53 -0.10 -7.95
N ALA A 240 8.52 0.14 -7.08
CA ALA A 240 9.91 0.23 -7.47
C ALA A 240 10.42 -1.09 -8.07
N GLY A 241 10.10 -2.22 -7.42
CA GLY A 241 10.51 -3.56 -7.87
C GLY A 241 9.80 -4.05 -9.14
N THR A 242 8.76 -3.34 -9.60
CA THR A 242 8.01 -3.66 -10.83
C THR A 242 8.16 -2.58 -11.91
N SER A 243 9.13 -1.67 -11.74
CA SER A 243 9.49 -0.68 -12.76
C SER A 243 10.54 -1.24 -13.71
N GLY A 244 10.53 -0.83 -14.98
CA GLY A 244 11.51 -1.25 -15.98
C GLY A 244 10.91 -2.08 -17.13
N GLU A 245 11.74 -2.88 -17.80
CA GLU A 245 11.38 -3.56 -19.07
C GLU A 245 10.12 -4.46 -18.98
N GLN A 246 9.83 -5.02 -17.80
CA GLN A 246 8.70 -5.92 -17.56
C GLN A 246 7.42 -5.20 -17.10
N GLU A 247 7.41 -3.87 -17.10
CA GLU A 247 6.32 -3.01 -16.61
C GLU A 247 4.95 -3.30 -17.24
N THR A 248 4.93 -3.76 -18.49
CA THR A 248 3.70 -4.04 -19.25
C THR A 248 3.19 -5.47 -19.10
N THR A 249 3.90 -6.33 -18.37
CA THR A 249 3.50 -7.73 -18.17
C THR A 249 2.27 -7.84 -17.25
N MET A 250 1.49 -8.90 -17.41
CA MET A 250 0.33 -9.16 -16.54
C MET A 250 0.76 -9.26 -15.06
N SER A 251 1.89 -9.92 -14.78
CA SER A 251 2.43 -10.02 -13.43
C SER A 251 2.76 -8.63 -12.84
N ALA A 252 3.39 -7.74 -13.62
CA ALA A 252 3.65 -6.36 -13.18
C ALA A 252 2.35 -5.63 -12.86
N LEU A 253 1.34 -5.75 -13.73
CA LEU A 253 0.02 -5.14 -13.52
C LEU A 253 -0.64 -5.66 -12.23
N LEU A 254 -0.63 -6.96 -11.98
CA LEU A 254 -1.20 -7.56 -10.76
C LEU A 254 -0.51 -7.07 -9.49
N LEU A 255 0.83 -7.09 -9.47
CA LEU A 255 1.63 -6.60 -8.35
C LEU A 255 1.41 -5.10 -8.10
N ARG A 256 1.31 -4.29 -9.16
CA ARG A 256 1.03 -2.85 -9.05
C ARG A 256 -0.39 -2.59 -8.58
N GLN A 257 -1.39 -3.35 -9.05
CA GLN A 257 -2.74 -3.28 -8.52
C GLN A 257 -2.79 -3.61 -7.03
N PHE A 258 -2.01 -4.60 -6.58
CA PHE A 258 -1.89 -4.93 -5.16
C PHE A 258 -1.21 -3.79 -4.40
N ALA A 259 -0.13 -3.23 -4.94
CA ALA A 259 0.55 -2.06 -4.37
C ALA A 259 -0.40 -0.85 -4.24
N PHE A 260 -1.23 -0.58 -5.24
CA PHE A 260 -2.26 0.46 -5.17
C PHE A 260 -3.30 0.14 -4.11
N HIS A 261 -3.78 -1.11 -4.05
CA HIS A 261 -4.73 -1.55 -3.02
C HIS A 261 -4.19 -1.30 -1.61
N ILE A 262 -2.99 -1.81 -1.30
CA ILE A 262 -2.43 -1.66 0.05
C ILE A 262 -2.11 -0.21 0.39
N LYS A 263 -1.76 0.64 -0.58
CA LYS A 263 -1.58 2.09 -0.35
C LYS A 263 -2.87 2.80 0.08
N THR A 264 -4.04 2.22 -0.21
CA THR A 264 -5.35 2.72 0.26
C THR A 264 -5.77 2.14 1.61
N LEU A 265 -5.02 1.17 2.14
CA LEU A 265 -5.09 0.78 3.54
C LEU A 265 -4.42 1.90 4.35
N HIS A 266 -5.14 3.02 4.40
CA HIS A 266 -4.89 4.30 5.11
C HIS A 266 -3.97 5.32 4.44
#